data_AF-A0A7K5FYY6-F1
#
_entry.id   AF-A0A7K5FYY6-F1
#
_cell.length_a   1.000
_cell.length_b   1.000
_cell.length_c   1.000
_cell.angle_alpha   90.00
_cell.angle_beta   90.00
_cell.angle_gamma   90.00
#
_symmetry.space_group_name_H-M   'P 1'
#
loop_
_entity.id
_entity.type
_entity.pdbx_description
1 polymer ?
#
loop_
_entity_poly.entity_id
_entity_poly.type
_entity_poly.pdbx_seq_one_letter_code
_entity_poly.pdbx_strand_id
1 'polypeptide(L)'
;LAPQLFEASSSSYTYVLADVGTRDAIIIDPVLEMVPRDTRLLRELGLSLRYAVNTHCHADHVTGSGALRAALGCRSAISRESGASADVLLNDGDELHFGAF
;
A
#
# COMPACT_ATOMS: atom_id res chain seq x y z
N LEU A 1 -1.73 8.15 -11.98
CA LEU A 1 -1.90 6.76 -12.52
C LEU A 1 -2.59 5.93 -11.45
N ALA A 2 -3.45 4.98 -11.82
CA ALA A 2 -4.20 4.17 -10.86
C ALA A 2 -4.40 2.70 -11.32
N PRO A 3 -3.35 1.87 -11.43
CA PRO A 3 -3.53 0.46 -11.78
C PRO A 3 -4.23 -0.32 -10.66
N GLN A 4 -5.16 -1.19 -11.05
CA GLN A 4 -5.73 -2.23 -10.21
C GLN A 4 -5.02 -3.55 -10.52
N LEU A 5 -4.64 -4.27 -9.47
CA LEU A 5 -3.94 -5.55 -9.53
C LEU A 5 -4.77 -6.60 -8.81
N PHE A 6 -4.73 -7.85 -9.28
CA PHE A 6 -5.50 -8.95 -8.70
C PHE A 6 -4.57 -10.05 -8.22
N GLU A 7 -4.82 -10.57 -7.02
CA GLU A 7 -4.20 -11.76 -6.46
C GLU A 7 -5.24 -12.88 -6.41
N ALA A 8 -4.99 -13.98 -7.12
CA ALA A 8 -6.02 -14.98 -7.40
C ALA A 8 -6.31 -15.93 -6.23
N SER A 9 -5.34 -16.20 -5.35
CA SER A 9 -5.50 -17.15 -4.25
C SER A 9 -6.48 -16.65 -3.19
N SER A 10 -6.38 -15.38 -2.83
CA SER A 10 -7.27 -14.69 -1.87
C SER A 10 -8.41 -13.94 -2.56
N SER A 11 -8.37 -13.82 -3.89
CA SER A 11 -9.26 -12.94 -4.66
C SER A 11 -9.19 -11.47 -4.25
N SER A 12 -8.01 -11.04 -3.77
CA SER A 12 -7.77 -9.68 -3.32
C SER A 12 -7.45 -8.74 -4.47
N TYR A 13 -8.03 -7.55 -4.42
CA TYR A 13 -7.62 -6.43 -5.26
C TYR A 13 -6.65 -5.52 -4.52
N THR A 14 -5.50 -5.26 -5.14
CA THR A 14 -4.52 -4.28 -4.69
C THR A 14 -4.57 -3.08 -5.63
N TYR A 15 -4.55 -1.87 -5.08
CA TYR A 15 -4.58 -0.62 -5.88
C TYR A 15 -3.29 0.16 -5.67
N VAL A 16 -2.69 0.67 -6.75
CA VAL A 16 -1.61 1.66 -6.65
C VAL A 16 -2.17 3.00 -7.11
N LEU A 17 -2.05 4.04 -6.29
CA LEU A 17 -2.40 5.40 -6.69
C LEU A 17 -1.12 6.23 -6.73
N ALA A 18 -0.93 7.00 -7.80
CA ALA A 18 0.29 7.78 -7.98
C ALA A 18 0.03 9.16 -8.57
N ASP A 19 0.69 10.15 -7.99
CA ASP A 19 0.85 11.47 -8.59
C ASP A 19 1.94 11.39 -9.68
N VAL A 20 1.58 11.78 -10.89
CA VAL A 20 2.47 11.72 -12.06
C VAL A 20 3.53 12.82 -12.00
N GLY A 21 3.23 13.95 -11.37
CA GLY A 21 4.14 15.09 -11.25
C GLY A 21 5.32 14.78 -10.33
N THR A 22 5.02 14.42 -9.08
CA THR A 22 6.04 14.10 -8.07
C THR A 22 6.58 12.68 -8.15
N ARG A 23 5.86 11.77 -8.82
CA ARG A 23 6.09 10.31 -8.80
C ARG A 23 5.84 9.64 -7.45
N ASP A 24 5.26 10.35 -6.48
CA ASP A 24 4.84 9.75 -5.23
C ASP A 24 3.65 8.81 -5.45
N ALA A 25 3.66 7.69 -4.74
CA ALA A 25 2.61 6.69 -4.82
C ALA A 25 2.22 6.13 -3.46
N ILE A 26 1.01 5.58 -3.39
CA ILE A 26 0.55 4.71 -2.31
C ILE A 26 0.06 3.38 -2.89
N ILE A 27 0.09 2.34 -2.07
CA ILE A 27 -0.48 1.04 -2.39
C ILE A 27 -1.49 0.65 -1.31
N ILE A 28 -2.66 0.16 -1.72
CA ILE A 28 -3.78 -0.20 -0.85
C ILE A 28 -4.01 -1.70 -0.96
N ASP A 29 -4.13 -2.35 0.19
CA ASP A 29 -4.30 -3.79 0.39
C ASP A 29 -3.26 -4.64 -0.37
N PRO A 30 -1.94 -4.41 -0.14
CA PRO A 30 -0.91 -5.24 -0.74
C PRO A 30 -0.91 -6.64 -0.13
N VAL A 31 -0.75 -7.68 -0.95
CA VAL A 31 -0.64 -9.08 -0.53
C VAL A 31 0.84 -9.50 -0.45
N LEU A 32 1.25 -10.20 0.60
CA LEU A 32 2.65 -10.56 0.86
C LEU A 32 3.31 -11.30 -0.31
N GLU A 33 2.61 -12.29 -0.86
CA GLU A 33 3.07 -13.11 -1.98
C GLU A 33 3.25 -12.28 -3.27
N MET A 34 2.58 -11.13 -3.38
CA MET A 34 2.63 -10.24 -4.53
C MET A 34 3.65 -9.11 -4.40
N VAL A 35 4.36 -8.99 -3.27
CA VAL A 35 5.39 -7.96 -3.06
C VAL A 35 6.45 -7.92 -4.18
N PRO A 36 6.93 -9.05 -4.74
CA PRO A 36 7.83 -9.02 -5.89
C PRO A 36 7.20 -8.38 -7.13
N ARG A 37 5.93 -8.67 -7.43
CA ARG A 37 5.17 -8.06 -8.54
C ARG A 37 5.02 -6.55 -8.32
N ASP A 38 4.61 -6.16 -7.11
CA ASP A 38 4.30 -4.77 -6.78
C ASP A 38 5.57 -3.90 -6.79
N THR A 39 6.66 -4.42 -6.20
CA THR A 39 7.97 -3.74 -6.22
C THR A 39 8.49 -3.57 -7.65
N ARG A 40 8.32 -4.58 -8.50
CA ARG A 40 8.72 -4.49 -9.91
C ARG A 40 7.92 -3.42 -10.65
N LEU A 41 6.60 -3.40 -10.49
CA LEU A 41 5.73 -2.40 -11.11
C LEU A 41 6.11 -0.98 -10.69
N LEU A 42 6.30 -0.74 -9.39
CA LEU A 42 6.70 0.57 -8.87
C LEU A 42 8.03 1.04 -9.48
N ARG A 43 9.02 0.13 -9.61
CA ARG A 43 10.30 0.43 -10.25
C ARG A 43 10.17 0.73 -11.74
N GLU A 44 9.42 -0.09 -12.48
CA GLU A 44 9.21 0.10 -13.93
C GLU A 44 8.49 1.42 -14.24
N LEU A 45 7.57 1.85 -13.36
CA LEU A 45 6.87 3.13 -13.48
C LEU A 45 7.66 4.33 -12.91
N GLY A 46 8.80 4.08 -12.25
CA GLY A 46 9.62 5.11 -11.60
C GLY A 46 8.89 5.82 -10.46
N LEU A 47 8.13 5.07 -9.66
CA LEU A 47 7.32 5.59 -8.55
C LEU A 47 8.02 5.43 -7.20
N SER A 48 7.85 6.42 -6.33
CA SER A 48 8.32 6.41 -4.94
C SER A 48 7.17 6.07 -4.00
N LEU A 49 7.22 4.90 -3.37
CA LEU A 49 6.14 4.45 -2.48
C LEU A 49 6.22 5.18 -1.13
N ARG A 50 5.21 5.98 -0.80
CA ARG A 50 5.11 6.71 0.47
C ARG A 50 4.38 5.92 1.54
N TYR A 51 3.29 5.26 1.18
CA TYR A 51 2.48 4.47 2.11
C TYR A 51 2.06 3.12 1.54
N ALA A 52 2.05 2.11 2.41
CA ALA A 52 1.37 0.84 2.22
C ALA A 52 0.19 0.77 3.19
N VAL A 53 -1.02 0.95 2.66
CA VAL A 53 -2.26 1.12 3.42
C VAL A 53 -3.03 -0.19 3.43
N ASN A 54 -3.60 -0.57 4.56
CA ASN A 54 -4.60 -1.62 4.63
C ASN A 54 -5.94 -1.01 5.01
N THR A 55 -7.00 -1.42 4.33
CA THR A 55 -8.38 -1.03 4.63
C THR A 55 -8.83 -1.61 5.97
N HIS A 56 -8.39 -2.82 6.30
CA HIS A 56 -8.69 -3.52 7.55
C HIS A 56 -7.63 -4.58 7.88
N CYS A 57 -7.80 -5.26 9.01
CA CYS A 57 -7.01 -6.46 9.31
C CYS A 57 -7.58 -7.64 8.52
N HIS A 58 -6.88 -8.05 7.46
CA HIS A 58 -7.34 -9.08 6.52
C HIS A 58 -7.35 -10.48 7.17
N ALA A 59 -8.36 -11.28 6.83
CA ALA A 59 -8.52 -12.66 7.32
C ALA A 59 -8.19 -13.72 6.26
N ASP A 60 -8.10 -13.30 5.00
CA ASP A 60 -7.97 -14.11 3.79
C ASP A 60 -6.55 -14.10 3.21
N HIS A 61 -5.72 -13.13 3.59
CA HIS A 61 -4.32 -13.04 3.17
C HIS A 61 -3.44 -12.34 4.20
N VAL A 62 -2.12 -12.52 4.08
CA VAL A 62 -1.13 -11.78 4.86
C VAL A 62 -0.77 -10.49 4.13
N THR A 63 -0.88 -9.34 4.81
CA THR A 63 -0.51 -8.05 4.22
C THR A 63 0.96 -8.00 3.81
N GLY A 64 1.24 -7.44 2.63
CA GLY A 64 2.57 -7.14 2.12
C GLY A 64 3.19 -5.86 2.68
N SER A 65 2.44 -5.10 3.48
CA SER A 65 2.86 -3.78 3.99
C SER A 65 4.20 -3.81 4.75
N GLY A 66 4.44 -4.82 5.59
CA GLY A 66 5.70 -4.98 6.31
C GLY A 66 6.89 -5.27 5.39
N ALA A 67 6.70 -6.10 4.37
CA ALA A 67 7.75 -6.43 3.40
C ALA A 67 8.05 -5.25 2.45
N LEU A 68 7.02 -4.51 2.02
CA LEU A 68 7.20 -3.29 1.22
C LEU A 68 7.92 -2.19 2.01
N ARG A 69 7.56 -2.01 3.29
CA ARG A 69 8.28 -1.11 4.20
C ARG A 69 9.75 -1.47 4.30
N ALA A 70 10.08 -2.75 4.48
CA ALA A 70 11.47 -3.21 4.54
C ALA A 70 12.22 -3.01 3.22
N ALA A 71 11.56 -3.23 2.07
CA ALA A 71 12.19 -3.17 0.75
C ALA A 71 12.33 -1.75 0.18
N LEU A 72 11.39 -0.84 0.49
CA LEU A 72 11.25 0.47 -0.15
C LEU A 72 11.25 1.64 0.84
N GLY A 73 11.23 1.40 2.15
CA GLY A 73 11.23 2.45 3.16
C GLY A 73 9.93 3.25 3.27
N CYS A 74 8.83 2.77 2.69
CA CYS A 74 7.51 3.38 2.85
C CYS A 74 6.98 3.21 4.29
N ARG A 75 5.95 3.97 4.67
CA ARG A 75 5.26 3.80 5.96
C ARG A 75 4.05 2.87 5.82
N SER A 76 3.85 1.96 6.76
CA SER A 76 2.59 1.20 6.83
C SER A 76 1.48 2.04 7.46
N ALA A 77 0.25 1.90 6.99
CA ALA A 77 -0.91 2.59 7.54
C ALA A 77 -2.13 1.67 7.66
N ILE A 78 -2.90 1.83 8.73
CA ILE A 78 -4.16 1.12 8.97
C ILE A 78 -5.00 1.91 9.99
N SER A 79 -6.30 1.63 10.09
CA SER A 79 -7.16 2.21 11.13
C SER A 79 -6.65 1.91 12.54
N ARG A 80 -6.71 2.91 13.44
CA ARG A 80 -6.47 2.75 14.88
C ARG A 80 -7.37 1.69 15.51
N GLU A 81 -8.62 1.62 15.07
CA GLU A 81 -9.63 0.68 15.58
C GLU A 81 -9.37 -0.76 15.14
N SER A 82 -8.44 -1.00 14.21
CA SER A 82 -8.08 -2.36 13.77
C SER A 82 -7.37 -3.19 14.84
N GLY A 83 -6.78 -2.54 15.86
CA GLY A 83 -5.93 -3.19 16.86
C GLY A 83 -4.57 -3.67 16.32
N ALA A 84 -4.27 -3.44 15.05
CA ALA A 84 -3.00 -3.82 14.43
C ALA A 84 -1.89 -2.78 14.70
N SER A 85 -0.63 -3.19 14.51
CA SER A 85 0.53 -2.29 14.55
C SER A 85 0.85 -1.76 13.15
N ALA A 86 1.08 -0.45 13.03
CA ALA A 86 1.52 0.21 11.80
C ALA A 86 2.34 1.48 12.14
N ASP A 87 3.08 2.02 11.16
CA ASP A 87 3.80 3.29 11.35
C ASP A 87 2.81 4.47 11.49
N VAL A 88 1.64 4.39 10.84
CA VAL A 88 0.55 5.38 10.91
C VAL A 88 -0.76 4.69 11.30
N LEU A 89 -1.37 5.14 12.40
CA LEU A 89 -2.69 4.69 12.85
C LEU A 89 -3.73 5.79 12.59
N LEU A 90 -4.63 5.52 11.65
CA LEU A 90 -5.62 6.47 11.13
C LEU A 90 -6.92 6.46 11.94
N ASN A 91 -7.51 7.63 12.14
CA ASN A 91 -8.87 7.82 12.64
C ASN A 91 -9.78 8.39 11.52
N ASP A 92 -11.08 8.50 11.80
CA ASP A 92 -12.00 9.21 10.92
C ASP A 92 -11.56 10.67 10.72
N GLY A 93 -11.59 11.14 9.46
CA GLY A 93 -11.15 12.48 9.07
C GLY A 93 -9.64 12.67 8.90
N ASP A 94 -8.80 11.67 9.19
CA ASP A 94 -7.36 11.77 8.93
C ASP A 94 -7.06 11.71 7.42
N GLU A 95 -6.06 12.49 6.98
CA GLU A 95 -5.61 12.55 5.59
C GLU A 95 -4.19 11.96 5.44
N LEU A 96 -3.97 11.22 4.35
CA LEU A 96 -2.66 10.75 3.93
C LEU A 96 -2.20 11.53 2.69
N HIS A 97 -1.36 12.54 2.90
CA HIS A 97 -0.83 13.34 1.80
C HIS A 97 0.31 12.64 1.04
N PHE A 98 0.24 12.65 -0.29
CA PHE A 98 1.28 12.17 -1.19
C PHE A 98 1.26 12.97 -2.51
N GLY A 99 2.45 13.37 -2.96
CA GLY A 99 2.56 14.25 -4.13
C GLY A 99 1.89 15.60 -3.90
N ALA A 100 1.05 16.03 -4.85
CA ALA A 100 0.28 17.28 -4.78
C ALA A 100 -1.09 17.16 -4.08
N PHE A 101 -1.36 16.04 -3.39
CA PHE A 101 -2.63 15.72 -2.72
C PHE A 101 -2.40 15.48 -1.23
#